data_AF-A0A2R6H877-F1
#
_entry.id   AF-A0A2R6H877-F1
#
_cell.length_a   1.000
_cell.length_b   1.000
_cell.length_c   1.000
_cell.angle_alpha   90.00
_cell.angle_beta   90.00
_cell.angle_gamma   90.00
#
_symmetry.space_group_name_H-M   'P 1'
#
loop_
_entity.id
_entity.type
_entity.pdbx_description
1 polymer ?
#
loop_
_entity_poly.entity_id
_entity_poly.type
_entity_poly.pdbx_seq_one_letter_code
_entity_poly.pdbx_strand_id
1 'polypeptide(L)'
;MAASDGVYRPVGGDLRNVGLDAVRDVAGTGVPLAATDDGLYRLGNGWLSEREGTFAVVGAGIVDGGPEERAHAATAETLYARDGDEWGPVDLPVEGAVADVAYGECVYTVTEDGTFLVEADPERTADGTGGWRHRSLGLPEVAALAVV
;
A
#
# COMPACT_ATOMS: atom_id res chain seq x y z
N MET A 1 11.87 6.69 -3.66
CA MET A 1 11.11 7.39 -4.73
C MET A 1 11.19 6.55 -5.99
N ALA A 2 10.08 6.38 -6.70
CA ALA A 2 10.05 5.77 -8.02
C ALA A 2 10.34 6.83 -9.08
N ALA A 3 11.07 6.45 -10.13
CA ALA A 3 11.27 7.22 -11.34
C ALA A 3 11.26 6.27 -12.55
N SER A 4 11.10 6.82 -13.76
CA SER A 4 11.05 6.02 -14.99
C SER A 4 12.30 5.18 -15.24
N ASP A 5 13.44 5.57 -14.68
CA ASP A 5 14.75 4.91 -14.76
C ASP A 5 15.15 4.20 -13.44
N GLY A 6 14.17 4.02 -12.54
CA GLY A 6 14.23 3.11 -11.41
C GLY A 6 14.01 3.75 -10.04
N VAL A 7 14.37 3.03 -8.98
CA VAL A 7 14.14 3.49 -7.60
C VAL A 7 15.32 4.29 -7.08
N TYR A 8 15.02 5.40 -6.43
CA TYR A 8 16.00 6.27 -5.79
C TYR A 8 15.80 6.32 -4.27
N ARG A 9 16.89 6.14 -3.53
CA ARG A 9 16.95 6.28 -2.07
C ARG A 9 17.67 7.57 -1.68
N PRO A 10 17.08 8.43 -0.82
CA PRO A 10 17.77 9.57 -0.26
C PRO A 10 18.84 9.12 0.75
N VAL A 11 20.08 9.59 0.59
CA VAL A 11 21.21 9.31 1.49
C VAL A 11 22.01 10.60 1.68
N GLY A 12 21.98 11.17 2.89
CA GLY A 12 22.82 12.32 3.23
C GLY A 12 22.59 13.58 2.40
N GLY A 13 21.38 13.77 1.85
CA GLY A 13 21.05 14.89 0.96
C GLY A 13 21.17 14.60 -0.53
N ASP A 14 21.76 13.45 -0.89
CA ASP A 14 21.85 12.97 -2.28
C ASP A 14 20.81 11.90 -2.59
N LEU A 15 20.59 11.64 -3.88
CA LEU A 15 19.77 10.54 -4.37
C LEU A 15 20.67 9.44 -4.94
N ARG A 16 20.50 8.22 -4.42
CA ARG A 16 21.17 7.03 -4.91
C ARG A 16 20.19 6.17 -5.69
N ASN A 17 20.47 5.91 -6.97
CA ASN A 17 19.75 4.89 -7.74
C ASN A 17 20.04 3.50 -7.13
N VAL A 18 18.99 2.73 -6.87
CA VAL A 18 19.05 1.36 -6.33
C VAL A 18 18.46 0.34 -7.31
N GLY A 19 18.28 0.71 -8.58
CA GLY A 19 17.77 -0.14 -9.66
C GLY A 19 16.29 -0.45 -9.55
N LEU A 20 15.88 -1.50 -10.28
CA LEU A 20 14.52 -1.94 -10.57
C LEU A 20 13.83 -1.09 -11.65
N ASP A 21 13.50 -1.71 -12.77
CA ASP A 21 12.82 -1.09 -13.90
C ASP A 21 11.29 -1.15 -13.71
N ALA A 22 10.54 -0.37 -14.49
CA ALA A 22 9.07 -0.39 -14.53
C ALA A 22 8.39 -0.23 -13.15
N VAL A 23 8.99 0.58 -12.27
CA VAL A 23 8.43 0.84 -10.94
C VAL A 23 7.28 1.84 -11.05
N ARG A 24 6.14 1.47 -10.48
CA ARG A 24 4.94 2.31 -10.40
C ARG A 24 4.84 3.04 -9.08
N ASP A 25 5.16 2.35 -7.99
CA ASP A 25 5.00 2.87 -6.64
C ASP A 25 6.02 2.27 -5.67
N VAL A 26 6.31 2.98 -4.58
CA VAL A 26 7.28 2.58 -3.55
C VAL A 26 6.86 2.99 -2.15
N ALA A 27 7.06 2.08 -1.19
CA ALA A 27 6.89 2.35 0.24
C ALA A 27 8.23 2.22 0.99
N GLY A 28 8.47 3.06 2.01
CA GLY A 28 9.80 3.18 2.64
C GLY A 28 9.82 3.35 4.16
N THR A 29 8.72 3.14 4.87
CA THR A 29 8.65 3.29 6.34
C THR A 29 9.54 2.25 7.07
N GLY A 30 9.71 1.06 6.50
CA GLY A 30 10.55 -0.03 7.00
C GLY A 30 11.48 -0.59 5.93
N VAL A 31 11.36 -1.88 5.63
CA VAL A 31 12.11 -2.47 4.49
C VAL A 31 11.45 -1.97 3.20
N PRO A 32 12.19 -1.29 2.30
CA PRO A 32 11.56 -0.70 1.13
C PRO A 32 10.87 -1.74 0.25
N LEU A 33 9.67 -1.39 -0.21
CA LEU A 33 8.86 -2.18 -1.13
C LEU A 33 8.67 -1.41 -2.44
N ALA A 34 8.49 -2.13 -3.54
CA ALA A 34 8.24 -1.57 -4.86
C ALA A 34 7.20 -2.39 -5.62
N ALA A 35 6.20 -1.71 -6.16
CA ALA A 35 5.21 -2.24 -7.08
C ALA A 35 5.66 -1.99 -8.53
N THR A 36 5.53 -3.00 -9.39
CA THR A 36 5.94 -2.94 -10.80
C THR A 36 4.95 -3.67 -11.70
N ASP A 37 5.18 -3.63 -13.01
CA ASP A 37 4.40 -4.36 -14.00
C ASP A 37 4.48 -5.89 -13.86
N ASP A 38 5.59 -6.40 -13.33
CA ASP A 38 5.90 -7.83 -13.28
C ASP A 38 5.79 -8.43 -11.86
N GLY A 39 5.85 -7.58 -10.83
CA GLY A 39 5.75 -8.06 -9.45
C GLY A 39 5.84 -7.00 -8.36
N LEU A 40 5.71 -7.50 -7.15
CA LEU A 40 5.98 -6.81 -5.89
C LEU A 40 7.36 -7.23 -5.39
N TYR A 41 8.20 -6.26 -5.07
CA TYR A 41 9.59 -6.48 -4.68
C TYR A 41 9.91 -5.85 -3.33
N ARG A 42 10.85 -6.47 -2.62
CA ARG A 42 11.43 -5.96 -1.38
C ARG A 42 12.93 -5.73 -1.52
N LEU A 43 13.43 -4.64 -0.96
CA LEU A 43 14.85 -4.30 -1.01
C LEU A 43 15.64 -4.99 0.13
N GLY A 44 16.53 -5.91 -0.24
CA GLY A 44 17.55 -6.53 0.62
C GLY A 44 18.97 -6.27 0.10
N ASN A 45 19.71 -7.33 -0.26
CA ASN A 45 20.99 -7.24 -0.98
C ASN A 45 20.82 -6.94 -2.48
N GLY A 46 19.67 -6.37 -2.85
CA GLY A 46 19.07 -6.32 -4.18
C GLY A 46 17.56 -6.44 -4.05
N TRP A 47 16.84 -6.27 -5.17
CA TRP A 47 15.39 -6.45 -5.19
C TRP A 47 15.04 -7.94 -5.22
N LEU A 48 14.29 -8.38 -4.22
CA LEU A 48 13.80 -9.75 -4.08
C LEU A 48 12.31 -9.75 -4.45
N SER A 49 11.91 -10.65 -5.35
CA SER A 49 10.49 -10.82 -5.71
C SER A 49 9.76 -11.45 -4.53
N GLU A 50 8.72 -10.76 -4.06
CA GLU A 50 7.81 -11.23 -3.01
C GLU A 50 6.59 -11.89 -3.64
N ARG A 51 6.14 -11.37 -4.79
CA ARG A 51 4.96 -11.85 -5.51
C ARG A 51 5.00 -11.44 -6.97
N GLU A 52 4.66 -12.35 -7.87
CA GLU A 52 4.49 -12.05 -9.30
C GLU A 52 3.12 -11.41 -9.59
N GLY A 53 3.06 -10.57 -10.61
CA GLY A 53 1.84 -9.93 -11.10
C GLY A 53 1.97 -8.42 -11.25
N THR A 54 1.02 -7.79 -11.92
CA THR A 54 1.03 -6.33 -12.15
C THR A 54 0.48 -5.59 -10.93
N PHE A 55 1.37 -4.96 -10.17
CA PHE A 55 1.04 -4.15 -9.00
C PHE A 55 1.11 -2.67 -9.34
N ALA A 56 0.07 -1.92 -8.98
CA ALA A 56 0.00 -0.48 -9.19
C ALA A 56 0.35 0.31 -7.93
N VAL A 57 0.03 -0.24 -6.75
CA VAL A 57 0.12 0.46 -5.46
C VAL A 57 0.88 -0.40 -4.47
N VAL A 58 1.72 0.23 -3.65
CA VAL A 58 2.28 -0.37 -2.43
C VAL A 58 2.41 0.67 -1.32
N GLY A 59 1.81 0.37 -0.17
CA GLY A 59 1.89 1.22 1.02
C GLY A 59 2.44 0.44 2.21
N ALA A 60 3.24 1.09 3.05
CA ALA A 60 3.70 0.52 4.32
C ALA A 60 3.72 1.59 5.44
N GLY A 61 3.26 1.23 6.63
CA GLY A 61 3.15 2.16 7.75
C GLY A 61 2.75 1.52 9.07
N ILE A 62 2.83 2.31 10.13
CA ILE A 62 2.40 1.92 11.48
C ILE A 62 0.95 2.34 11.70
N VAL A 63 0.11 1.43 12.18
CA VAL A 63 -1.26 1.74 12.61
C VAL A 63 -1.26 2.08 14.09
N ASP A 64 -1.84 3.21 14.46
CA ASP A 64 -2.05 3.69 15.83
C ASP A 64 -0.81 3.67 16.73
N GLY A 65 0.37 3.93 16.15
CA GLY A 65 1.63 3.86 16.88
C GLY A 65 1.97 2.45 17.39
N GLY A 66 1.34 1.42 16.85
CA GLY A 66 1.57 0.03 17.18
C GLY A 66 3.02 -0.43 16.93
N PRO A 67 3.39 -1.60 17.46
CA PRO A 67 4.78 -2.07 17.42
C PRO A 67 5.22 -2.60 16.05
N GLU A 68 4.26 -2.93 15.18
CA GLU A 68 4.51 -3.63 13.92
C GLU A 68 4.08 -2.79 12.72
N GLU A 69 4.92 -2.80 11.69
CA GLU A 69 4.60 -2.22 10.40
C GLU A 69 3.61 -3.13 9.66
N ARG A 70 2.57 -2.52 9.09
CA ARG A 70 1.71 -3.15 8.12
C ARG A 70 2.12 -2.75 6.72
N ALA A 71 1.93 -3.65 5.78
CA ALA A 71 2.11 -3.38 4.36
C ALA A 71 0.93 -3.91 3.56
N HIS A 72 0.57 -3.17 2.52
CA HIS A 72 -0.46 -3.52 1.57
C HIS A 72 0.03 -3.25 0.15
N ALA A 73 -0.45 -4.03 -0.80
CA ALA A 73 -0.14 -3.85 -2.22
C ALA A 73 -1.38 -4.18 -3.05
N ALA A 74 -1.62 -3.43 -4.13
CA ALA A 74 -2.79 -3.64 -4.97
C ALA A 74 -2.43 -3.90 -6.43
N THR A 75 -3.13 -4.87 -7.01
CA THR A 75 -3.31 -5.01 -8.45
C THR A 75 -4.57 -4.23 -8.87
N ALA A 76 -4.93 -4.28 -10.16
CA ALA A 76 -6.19 -3.72 -10.64
C ALA A 76 -7.45 -4.38 -10.01
N GLU A 77 -7.32 -5.57 -9.44
CA GLU A 77 -8.45 -6.39 -9.00
C GLU A 77 -8.39 -6.77 -7.52
N THR A 78 -7.22 -6.72 -6.88
CA THR A 78 -7.05 -7.30 -5.54
C THR A 78 -6.11 -6.44 -4.70
N LEU A 79 -6.59 -6.09 -3.50
CA LEU A 79 -5.74 -5.62 -2.41
C LEU A 79 -5.16 -6.83 -1.68
N TYR A 80 -3.86 -6.79 -1.41
CA TYR A 80 -3.17 -7.75 -0.58
C TYR A 80 -2.68 -7.09 0.70
N ALA A 81 -2.74 -7.83 1.80
CA ALA A 81 -2.12 -7.47 3.07
C ALA A 81 -0.94 -8.40 3.34
N ARG A 82 0.13 -7.85 3.91
CA ARG A 82 1.26 -8.64 4.38
C ARG A 82 1.04 -9.06 5.83
N ASP A 83 1.18 -10.35 6.09
CA ASP A 83 1.22 -10.94 7.43
C ASP A 83 2.53 -11.71 7.59
N GLY A 84 3.42 -11.21 8.45
CA GLY A 84 4.80 -11.69 8.53
C GLY A 84 5.52 -11.61 7.18
N ASP A 85 5.80 -12.76 6.57
CA ASP A 85 6.46 -12.88 5.26
C ASP A 85 5.51 -13.33 4.14
N GLU A 86 4.21 -13.43 4.41
CA GLU A 86 3.22 -13.88 3.43
C GLU A 86 2.29 -12.75 3.01
N TRP A 87 1.81 -12.82 1.76
CA TRP A 87 0.85 -11.88 1.18
C TRP A 87 -0.49 -12.59 0.94
N GLY A 88 -1.51 -12.17 1.67
CA GLY A 88 -2.88 -12.68 1.56
C GLY A 88 -3.82 -11.67 0.91
N PRO A 89 -4.82 -12.11 0.11
CA PRO A 89 -5.82 -11.21 -0.44
C PRO A 89 -6.71 -10.64 0.69
N VAL A 90 -7.18 -9.42 0.49
CA VAL A 90 -8.12 -8.72 1.37
C VAL A 90 -9.48 -8.68 0.70
N ASP A 91 -10.50 -9.21 1.39
CA ASP A 91 -11.89 -9.12 0.95
C ASP A 91 -12.45 -7.73 1.23
N LEU A 92 -12.40 -6.85 0.23
CA LEU A 92 -12.99 -5.53 0.32
C LEU A 92 -14.52 -5.60 0.11
N PRO A 93 -15.32 -4.81 0.86
CA PRO A 93 -16.78 -4.78 0.73
C PRO A 93 -17.26 -4.03 -0.52
N VAL A 94 -16.35 -3.65 -1.42
CA VAL A 94 -16.62 -2.91 -2.65
C VAL A 94 -15.74 -3.46 -3.77
N GLU A 95 -16.22 -3.33 -5.00
CA GLU A 95 -15.44 -3.55 -6.20
C GLU A 95 -14.67 -2.27 -6.58
N GLY A 96 -13.63 -2.40 -7.40
CA GLY A 96 -12.85 -1.28 -7.92
C GLY A 96 -11.37 -1.38 -7.59
N ALA A 97 -10.54 -0.83 -8.48
CA ALA A 97 -9.10 -0.78 -8.30
C ALA A 97 -8.75 0.17 -7.13
N VAL A 98 -7.88 -0.28 -6.24
CA VAL A 98 -7.33 0.56 -5.17
C VAL A 98 -6.33 1.53 -5.78
N ALA A 99 -6.54 2.82 -5.54
CA ALA A 99 -5.67 3.89 -5.98
C ALA A 99 -4.54 4.18 -4.98
N ASP A 100 -4.78 4.00 -3.68
CA ASP A 100 -3.76 4.23 -2.65
C ASP A 100 -4.10 3.56 -1.30
N VAL A 101 -3.09 3.39 -0.45
CA VAL A 101 -3.20 2.91 0.93
C VAL A 101 -2.35 3.78 1.87
N ALA A 102 -2.98 4.33 2.92
CA ALA A 102 -2.28 5.07 3.97
C ALA A 102 -2.63 4.55 5.37
N TYR A 103 -1.84 5.01 6.35
CA TYR A 103 -1.85 4.50 7.71
C TYR A 103 -1.93 5.67 8.70
N GLY A 104 -2.80 5.55 9.70
CA GLY A 104 -2.96 6.49 10.81
C GLY A 104 -3.53 5.75 12.01
N GLU A 105 -4.65 6.18 12.57
CA GLU A 105 -5.36 5.42 13.62
C GLU A 105 -5.86 4.06 13.11
N CYS A 106 -6.12 3.96 11.81
CA CYS A 106 -6.51 2.75 11.10
C CYS A 106 -5.70 2.60 9.80
N VAL A 107 -5.92 1.50 9.08
CA VAL A 107 -5.57 1.40 7.67
C VAL A 107 -6.66 2.08 6.85
N TYR A 108 -6.26 2.91 5.88
CA TYR A 108 -7.14 3.60 4.97
C TYR A 108 -6.79 3.26 3.54
N THR A 109 -7.79 3.04 2.70
CA THR A 109 -7.60 2.87 1.26
C THR A 109 -8.67 3.64 0.50
N VAL A 110 -8.39 3.99 -0.73
CA VAL A 110 -9.34 4.64 -1.63
C VAL A 110 -9.30 3.94 -2.97
N THR A 111 -10.46 3.74 -3.58
CA THR A 111 -10.57 3.24 -4.95
C THR A 111 -10.45 4.38 -5.96
N GLU A 112 -10.06 4.07 -7.19
CA GLU A 112 -9.97 5.05 -8.30
C GLU A 112 -11.30 5.79 -8.56
N ASP A 113 -12.44 5.16 -8.29
CA ASP A 113 -13.78 5.75 -8.44
C ASP A 113 -14.23 6.61 -7.23
N GLY A 114 -13.36 6.77 -6.22
CA GLY A 114 -13.59 7.66 -5.10
C GLY A 114 -14.36 7.04 -3.94
N THR A 115 -14.29 5.73 -3.76
CA THR A 115 -14.78 5.07 -2.54
C THR A 115 -13.67 4.99 -1.52
N PHE A 116 -13.83 5.71 -0.41
CA PHE A 116 -12.92 5.64 0.73
C PHE A 116 -13.29 4.48 1.63
N LEU A 117 -12.29 3.75 2.12
CA LEU A 117 -12.45 2.65 3.06
C LEU A 117 -11.50 2.81 4.25
N VAL A 118 -11.97 2.31 5.40
CA VAL A 118 -11.22 2.23 6.64
C VAL A 118 -11.34 0.82 7.20
N GLU A 119 -10.21 0.23 7.60
CA GLU A 119 -10.20 -1.00 8.39
C GLU A 119 -10.44 -0.62 9.85
N ALA A 120 -11.69 -0.77 10.31
CA ALA A 120 -12.05 -0.38 11.66
C ALA A 120 -11.65 -1.46 12.67
N ASP A 121 -10.99 -1.05 13.75
CA ASP A 121 -10.71 -1.92 14.88
C ASP A 121 -12.02 -2.28 15.61
N PRO A 122 -12.28 -3.56 15.92
CA PRO A 122 -13.42 -3.96 16.75
C PRO A 122 -13.58 -3.13 18.03
N GLU A 123 -12.49 -2.81 18.72
CA GLU A 123 -12.48 -2.01 19.96
C GLU A 123 -12.91 -0.55 19.73
N ARG A 124 -12.77 -0.04 18.49
CA ARG A 124 -13.20 1.30 18.08
C ARG A 124 -14.63 1.33 17.53
N THR A 125 -15.19 0.18 17.17
CA THR A 125 -16.55 0.09 16.63
C THR A 125 -17.59 -0.10 17.73
N ALA A 126 -18.67 0.69 17.69
CA ALA A 126 -19.76 0.59 18.66
C ALA A 126 -20.48 -0.78 18.66
N ASP A 127 -20.44 -1.49 17.52
CA ASP A 127 -20.99 -2.84 17.36
C ASP A 127 -19.97 -3.96 17.64
N GLY A 128 -18.72 -3.61 17.97
CA GLY A 128 -17.64 -4.56 18.26
C GLY A 128 -17.25 -5.46 17.09
N THR A 129 -17.71 -5.19 15.86
CA THR A 129 -17.49 -6.09 14.72
C THR A 129 -16.18 -5.79 13.98
N GLY A 130 -15.73 -4.53 13.98
CA GLY A 130 -14.57 -4.10 13.21
C GLY A 130 -14.72 -4.29 11.69
N GLY A 131 -13.58 -4.45 11.02
CA GLY A 131 -13.47 -4.75 9.58
C GLY A 131 -13.60 -3.53 8.67
N TRP A 132 -13.54 -3.78 7.36
CA TRP A 132 -13.61 -2.74 6.34
C TRP A 132 -14.98 -2.06 6.31
N ARG A 133 -14.98 -0.74 6.46
CA ARG A 133 -16.14 0.14 6.27
C ARG A 133 -15.84 1.11 5.14
N HIS A 134 -16.87 1.52 4.40
CA HIS A 134 -16.67 2.34 3.21
C HIS A 134 -17.67 3.49 3.07
N ARG A 135 -17.25 4.53 2.35
CA ARG A 135 -18.09 5.67 1.97
C ARG A 135 -17.62 6.22 0.62
N SER A 136 -18.52 6.29 -0.35
CA SER A 136 -18.26 7.04 -1.58
C SER A 136 -18.14 8.54 -1.27
N LEU A 137 -17.08 9.16 -1.79
CA LEU A 137 -16.80 10.59 -1.65
C LEU A 137 -17.38 11.41 -2.81
N GLY A 138 -17.78 10.76 -3.91
CA GLY A 138 -18.21 11.44 -5.14
C GLY A 138 -17.05 12.15 -5.88
N LEU A 139 -15.82 11.68 -5.68
CA LEU A 139 -14.61 12.20 -6.30
C LEU A 139 -13.99 11.10 -7.18
N PRO A 140 -14.36 10.99 -8.47
CA PRO A 140 -13.73 10.01 -9.36
C PRO A 140 -12.29 10.40 -9.70
N GLU A 141 -11.55 9.46 -10.28
CA GLU A 141 -10.16 9.64 -10.72
C GLU A 141 -9.21 9.95 -9.55
N VAL A 142 -9.42 9.30 -8.40
CA VAL A 142 -8.51 9.43 -7.25
C VAL A 142 -7.18 8.77 -7.61
N ALA A 143 -6.09 9.49 -7.35
CA ALA A 143 -4.72 8.99 -7.58
C ALA A 143 -3.91 8.76 -6.30
N ALA A 144 -4.32 9.36 -5.17
CA ALA A 144 -3.61 9.27 -3.90
C ALA A 144 -4.48 9.70 -2.72
N LEU A 145 -4.11 9.27 -1.52
CA LEU A 145 -4.64 9.76 -0.26
C LEU A 145 -3.50 10.03 0.73
N ALA A 146 -3.65 11.03 1.60
CA ALA A 146 -2.65 11.38 2.60
C ALA A 146 -3.28 11.53 3.97
N VAL A 147 -2.60 11.02 4.99
CA VAL A 147 -2.99 11.09 6.40
C VAL A 147 -1.86 11.80 7.17
N VAL A 148 -2.21 12.69 8.09
CA VAL A 148 -1.29 13.59 8.82
C VAL A 148 -1.39 13.43 10.32
#